data_AF-A0A895XMF9-F1
#
_entry.id   AF-A0A895XMF9-F1
#
_cell.length_a   1.000
_cell.length_b   1.000
_cell.length_c   1.000
_cell.angle_alpha   90.00
_cell.angle_beta   90.00
_cell.angle_gamma   90.00
#
_symmetry.space_group_name_H-M   'P 1'
#
loop_
_entity.id
_entity.type
_entity.pdbx_description
1 polymer ?
#
loop_
_entity_poly.entity_id
_entity_poly.type
_entity_poly.pdbx_seq_one_letter_code
_entity_poly.pdbx_strand_id
1 'polypeptide(L)' 'MRKRIIHPRLGPVEVQCLILHVPDSDIRIVAYVTEAGSSSRAAIDSLHTSTQTAKASNGAAQKREDL' A
#
# COMPACT_ATOMS: atom_id res chain seq x y z
N MET A 1 1.82 -18.06 -1.51
CA MET A 1 2.76 -18.74 -0.57
C MET A 1 2.71 -18.04 0.78
N ARG A 2 2.60 -18.74 1.92
CA ARG A 2 2.67 -18.10 3.26
C ARG A 2 4.14 -17.87 3.65
N LYS A 3 4.45 -16.71 4.22
CA LYS A 3 5.77 -16.36 4.76
C LYS A 3 5.62 -15.86 6.19
N ARG A 4 6.60 -16.19 7.03
CA ARG A 4 6.75 -15.65 8.38
C ARG A 4 8.04 -14.84 8.43
N ILE A 5 7.92 -13.58 8.85
CA ILE A 5 9.02 -12.61 8.89
C ILE A 5 9.26 -12.24 10.34
N ILE A 6 10.51 -12.29 10.79
CA ILE A 6 10.88 -11.78 12.12
C ILE A 6 11.32 -10.32 11.94
N HIS A 7 10.38 -9.39 12.10
CA HIS A 7 10.65 -7.97 11.88
C HIS A 7 11.25 -7.34 13.15
N PRO A 8 12.38 -6.61 13.07
CA PRO A 8 13.12 -6.15 14.25
C PRO A 8 12.33 -5.22 15.16
N ARG A 9 11.32 -4.51 14.64
CA ARG A 9 10.47 -3.60 15.43
C ARG A 9 9.06 -4.12 15.71
N LEU A 10 8.56 -5.05 14.89
CA LEU A 10 7.16 -5.50 14.97
C LEU A 10 7.03 -6.91 15.54
N GLY A 11 8.14 -7.62 15.73
CA GLY A 11 8.13 -9.03 16.06
C GLY A 11 7.73 -9.91 14.87
N PRO A 12 7.26 -11.14 15.12
CA PRO A 12 6.84 -12.06 14.06
C PRO A 12 5.60 -11.56 13.32
N VAL A 13 5.67 -11.54 11.98
CA VAL A 13 4.56 -11.16 11.09
C VAL A 13 4.32 -12.28 10.08
N GLU A 14 3.08 -12.73 9.96
CA GLU A 14 2.65 -13.67 8.93
C GLU A 14 1.97 -12.95 7.77
N VAL A 15 2.40 -13.30 6.56
CA VAL A 15 1.87 -12.73 5.32
C VAL A 15 1.70 -13.80 4.26
N GLN A 16 0.71 -13.61 3.40
CA GLN A 16 0.59 -14.31 2.14
C GLN A 16 1.29 -13.50 1.05
N CYS A 17 2.28 -14.11 0.42
CA CYS A 17 2.95 -13.58 -0.76
C CYS A 17 2.12 -13.95 -2.00
N LEU A 18 1.63 -12.92 -2.68
CA LEU A 18 0.96 -12.98 -3.97
C LEU A 18 1.87 -12.36 -5.02
N ILE A 19 1.99 -13.01 -6.17
CA ILE A 19 2.72 -12.50 -7.33
C ILE A 19 1.70 -12.33 -8.44
N LEU A 20 1.46 -11.09 -8.84
CA LEU A 20 0.50 -10.72 -9.88
C LEU A 20 1.29 -10.21 -11.08
N HIS A 21 1.08 -10.83 -12.24
CA HIS A 21 1.70 -10.37 -13.49
C HIS A 21 0.82 -9.28 -14.09
N VAL A 22 1.43 -8.18 -14.52
CA VAL A 22 0.71 -7.10 -15.19
C VAL A 22 0.67 -7.42 -16.68
N PRO A 23 -0.52 -7.52 -17.30
CA PRO A 23 -0.64 -7.83 -18.73
C PRO A 23 0.16 -6.86 -19.60
N ASP A 24 0.67 -7.36 -20.72
CA ASP A 24 1.40 -6.59 -21.74
C ASP A 24 2.59 -5.79 -21.20
N SER A 25 3.18 -6.25 -20.10
CA SER A 25 4.37 -5.64 -19.51
C SER A 25 5.26 -6.67 -18.84
N ASP A 26 6.54 -6.32 -18.67
CA ASP A 26 7.49 -7.10 -17.87
C ASP A 26 7.39 -6.80 -16.36
N ILE A 27 6.32 -6.14 -15.92
CA ILE A 27 6.11 -5.73 -14.54
C ILE A 27 5.38 -6.84 -13.78
N ARG A 28 5.83 -7.06 -12.53
CA ARG A 28 5.18 -7.95 -11.57
C ARG A 28 4.93 -7.22 -10.27
N ILE A 29 3.73 -7.35 -9.73
CA ILE A 29 3.36 -6.85 -8.41
C ILE A 29 3.55 -7.99 -7.41
N VAL A 30 4.39 -7.77 -6.41
CA VAL A 30 4.54 -8.69 -5.29
C VAL A 30 3.82 -8.09 -4.09
N ALA A 31 2.64 -8.62 -3.77
CA ALA A 31 1.84 -8.16 -2.66
C ALA A 31 2.03 -9.08 -1.44
N TYR A 32 2.16 -8.46 -0.27
CA TYR A 32 2.17 -9.14 1.02
C TYR A 32 0.87 -8.82 1.75
N VAL A 33 0.03 -9.84 1.92
CA VAL A 33 -1.32 -9.68 2.50
C VAL A 33 -1.37 -10.36 3.86
N THR A 34 -1.82 -9.65 4.87
CA THR A 34 -2.12 -10.22 6.19
C THR A 34 -3.56 -10.70 6.23
N GLU A 35 -3.81 -11.77 6.97
CA GLU A 35 -5.18 -12.21 7.25
C GLU A 35 -5.96 -11.12 8.02
N ALA A 36 -7.23 -10.91 7.65
CA ALA A 36 -8.08 -9.92 8.29
C ALA A 36 -8.27 -10.25 9.78
N GLY A 37 -8.22 -9.23 10.65
CA GLY A 37 -8.36 -9.40 12.10
C GLY A 37 -7.14 -10.04 12.80
N SER A 38 -6.09 -10.44 12.06
CA SER A 38 -4.90 -11.04 12.66
C SER A 38 -4.03 -10.03 13.43
N SER A 39 -3.21 -10.50 14.36
CA SER A 39 -2.18 -9.67 15.01
C SER A 39 -1.17 -9.11 14.00
N SER A 40 -0.89 -9.86 12.93
CA SER A 40 -0.03 -9.42 11.83
C SER A 40 -0.63 -8.24 11.08
N ARG A 41 -1.95 -8.20 10.89
CA ARG A 41 -2.69 -7.05 10.32
C ARG A 41 -2.47 -5.80 11.17
N ALA A 42 -2.72 -5.89 12.48
CA ALA A 42 -2.52 -4.78 13.41
C ALA A 42 -1.07 -4.28 13.44
N ALA A 43 -0.10 -5.20 13.40
CA ALA A 43 1.33 -4.85 13.35
C ALA A 43 1.68 -4.09 12.06
N ILE A 44 1.19 -4.51 10.89
CA ILE A 44 1.41 -3.80 9.63
C ILE A 44 0.67 -2.46 9.62
N ASP A 45 -0.56 -2.40 10.16
CA ASP A 45 -1.34 -1.16 10.20
C ASP A 45 -0.62 -0.08 11.02
N SER A 46 0.16 -0.47 12.05
CA SER A 46 1.01 0.46 12.81
C SER A 46 2.12 1.12 11.98
N LEU A 47 2.50 0.54 10.83
CA LEU A 47 3.49 1.12 9.92
C LEU A 47 2.92 2.23 9.04
N HIS A 48 1.60 2.43 9.01
CA HIS A 48 1.00 3.55 8.30
C HIS A 48 1.41 4.87 8.96
N THR A 49 2.58 5.37 8.56
CA THR A 49 2.91 6.78 8.72
C THR A 49 1.91 7.56 7.89
N SER A 50 1.11 8.41 8.51
CA SER A 50 0.25 9.36 7.81
C SER A 50 1.11 10.34 7.00
N THR A 51 1.60 9.92 5.83
CA THR A 51 2.09 10.84 4.79
C THR A 51 0.88 11.49 4.13
N GLN A 52 0.13 12.27 4.91
CA GLN A 52 -0.87 13.20 4.40
C GLN A 52 -0.36 14.62 4.66
N THR A 53 0.72 14.99 3.99
CA THR A 53 1.09 16.39 3.76
C THR A 53 1.65 16.51 2.35
N ALA A 54 0.76 16.44 1.37
CA ALA A 54 0.93 17.11 0.09
C ALA A 54 -0.40 17.78 -0.24
N LYS A 55 -0.62 18.93 0.40
CA LYS A 55 -1.61 19.92 -0.03
C LYS A 55 -1.21 20.38 -1.42
N ALA A 56 -1.79 19.81 -2.47
CA ALA A 56 -1.84 20.47 -3.77
C ALA A 56 -3.06 21.41 -3.77
N SER A 57 -2.92 22.55 -3.08
CA SER A 57 -3.70 23.73 -3.39
C SER A 57 -3.02 24.45 -4.57
N ASN A 58 -3.51 24.25 -5.79
CA ASN A 58 -3.41 25.16 -6.95
C ASN A 58 -4.14 24.51 -8.14
N GLY A 59 -5.13 25.09 -8.80
CA GLY A 59 -5.80 26.37 -8.65
C GLY A 59 -7.19 26.28 -9.28
N ALA A 60 -8.15 26.96 -8.67
CA ALA A 60 -9.40 27.30 -9.31
C ALA A 60 -9.12 28.35 -10.40
N ALA A 61 -9.37 28.01 -11.65
CA ALA A 61 -9.60 28.98 -12.72
C ALA A 61 -10.58 28.36 -13.73
N GLN A 62 -11.84 28.29 -13.30
CA GLN A 62 -12.98 28.12 -14.17
C GLN A 62 -13.16 29.42 -14.95
N LYS A 63 -12.66 29.50 -16.18
CA LYS A 63 -13.20 30.36 -17.24
C LYS A 63 -12.80 29.78 -18.59
N ARG A 64 -13.75 29.16 -19.30
CA ARG A 64 -13.69 28.99 -20.75
C ARG A 64 -14.56 30.08 -21.34
N GLU A 65 -13.93 30.99 -22.06
CA GLU A 65 -14.54 32.04 -22.88
C GLU A 65 -15.16 31.44 -24.15
N ASP A 66 -16.30 32.01 -24.51
CA ASP A 66 -16.86 32.32 -25.82
C ASP A 66 -16.75 31.32 -27.00
N LEU A 67 -17.93 30.80 -27.39
CA LEU A 67 -18.54 30.99 -28.73
C LEU A 67 -20.03 30.64 -28.70
#